data_AF-A0A4V5PMH6-F1
#
_entry.id   AF-A0A4V5PMH6-F1
#
_cell.length_a   1.000
_cell.length_b   1.000
_cell.length_c   1.000
_cell.angle_alpha   90.00
_cell.angle_beta   90.00
_cell.angle_gamma   90.00
#
_symmetry.space_group_name_H-M   'P 1'
#
loop_
_entity.id
_entity.type
_entity.pdbx_description
1 polymer ?
#
loop_
_entity_poly.entity_id
_entity_poly.type
_entity_poly.pdbx_seq_one_letter_code
_entity_poly.pdbx_strand_id
1 'polypeptide(L)'
;MDGLRSNWEAVVETISKGTRDPRLAAALDIRASGRISLAEAASMLGEPTAAPGWRRKLTRRLRYLERIHGVSLLVPQIGRRGTVVMLEGLREACPIPVASVLAMQEFHARLVGMEGRLGTFEGEVERLKSPAASKRG
;
A
#
# COMPACT_ATOMS: atom_id res chain seq x y z
N MET A 1 6.86 25.45 16.19
CA MET A 1 6.00 25.21 15.02
C MET A 1 6.04 23.72 14.75
N ASP A 2 5.00 23.00 15.20
CA ASP A 2 4.95 21.54 15.02
C ASP A 2 4.83 21.23 13.53
N GLY A 3 5.81 20.49 13.02
CA GLY A 3 5.91 20.11 11.61
C GLY A 3 4.69 19.31 11.19
N LEU A 4 3.79 19.96 10.45
CA LEU A 4 2.73 19.32 9.70
C LEU A 4 3.36 18.39 8.67
N ARG A 5 3.62 17.15 9.08
CA ARG A 5 3.97 16.06 8.20
C ARG A 5 2.96 16.05 7.06
N SER A 6 3.42 16.23 5.83
CA SER A 6 2.47 16.39 4.72
C SER A 6 1.68 15.10 4.57
N ASN A 7 0.39 15.18 4.20
CA ASN A 7 -0.43 13.98 3.97
C ASN A 7 0.25 13.03 2.96
N TRP A 8 1.09 13.57 2.09
CA TRP A 8 1.94 12.84 1.15
C TRP A 8 3.02 11.97 1.83
N GLU A 9 3.70 12.49 2.84
CA GLU A 9 4.68 11.72 3.62
C GLU A 9 4.03 10.57 4.41
N ALA A 10 2.78 10.76 4.85
CA ALA A 10 2.02 9.69 5.52
C ALA A 10 1.60 8.56 4.56
N VAL A 11 1.27 8.90 3.30
CA VAL A 11 0.98 7.92 2.24
C VAL A 11 2.23 7.10 1.93
N VAL A 12 3.37 7.76 1.69
CA VAL A 12 4.64 7.10 1.39
C VAL A 12 5.10 6.22 2.55
N GLU A 13 5.02 6.70 3.80
CA GLU A 13 5.41 5.91 4.96
C GLU A 13 4.51 4.69 5.19
N THR A 14 3.20 4.81 4.96
CA THR A 14 2.27 3.69 5.09
C THR A 14 2.57 2.59 4.06
N ILE A 15 2.93 3.00 2.84
CA ILE A 15 3.33 2.10 1.75
C ILE A 15 4.67 1.43 2.09
N SER A 16 5.68 2.20 2.54
CA SER A 16 7.01 1.70 2.90
C SER A 16 7.03 0.83 4.16
N LYS A 17 6.12 1.04 5.12
CA LYS A 17 5.96 0.16 6.28
C LYS A 17 5.24 -1.14 5.91
N GLY A 18 4.38 -1.12 4.90
CA GLY A 18 3.71 -2.30 4.38
C GLY A 18 4.67 -3.33 3.76
N THR A 19 5.87 -2.93 3.33
CA THR A 19 6.81 -3.83 2.62
C THR A 19 7.75 -4.64 3.53
N ARG A 20 7.65 -4.59 4.88
CA ARG A 20 8.60 -5.26 5.78
C ARG A 20 8.02 -6.09 6.97
N ASP A 21 6.71 -6.38 7.05
CA ASP A 21 6.12 -7.11 8.19
C ASP A 21 5.51 -8.49 7.79
N PRO A 22 5.85 -9.62 8.44
CA PRO A 22 5.23 -10.93 8.19
C PRO A 22 3.71 -11.02 8.48
N ARG A 23 3.08 -10.03 9.13
CA ARG A 23 1.61 -9.92 9.21
C ARG A 23 0.92 -9.57 7.87
N LEU A 24 1.72 -9.29 6.83
CA LEU A 24 1.30 -8.90 5.50
C LEU A 24 0.58 -10.02 4.72
N ALA A 25 0.77 -11.30 5.05
CA ALA A 25 0.10 -12.40 4.34
C ALA A 25 -1.44 -12.27 4.36
N ALA A 26 -2.02 -11.92 5.51
CA ALA A 26 -3.46 -11.68 5.62
C ALA A 26 -3.91 -10.39 4.91
N ALA A 27 -3.04 -9.38 4.78
CA ALA A 27 -3.31 -8.14 4.06
C ALA A 27 -3.20 -8.34 2.53
N LEU A 28 -2.31 -9.21 2.07
CA LEU A 28 -2.16 -9.62 0.67
C LEU A 28 -3.32 -10.52 0.23
N ASP A 29 -3.81 -11.43 1.06
CA ASP A 29 -5.04 -12.20 0.80
C ASP A 29 -6.26 -11.30 0.66
N ILE A 30 -6.37 -10.28 1.52
CA ILE A 30 -7.42 -9.26 1.45
C ILE A 30 -7.33 -8.50 0.12
N ARG A 31 -6.12 -8.11 -0.30
CA ARG A 31 -5.89 -7.38 -1.55
C ARG A 31 -6.12 -8.21 -2.81
N ALA A 32 -5.76 -9.49 -2.79
CA ALA A 32 -6.07 -10.45 -3.86
C ALA A 32 -7.58 -10.63 -4.05
N SER A 33 -8.37 -10.48 -2.97
CA SER A 33 -9.84 -10.47 -3.03
C SER A 33 -10.46 -9.13 -3.45
N GLY A 34 -9.65 -8.15 -3.86
CA GLY A 34 -10.11 -6.80 -4.22
C GLY A 34 -10.58 -5.97 -3.02
N ARG A 35 -10.22 -6.37 -1.79
CA ARG A 35 -10.57 -5.68 -0.55
C ARG A 35 -9.32 -4.98 0.00
N ILE A 36 -9.50 -3.84 0.64
CA ILE A 36 -8.44 -3.08 1.28
C ILE A 36 -8.88 -2.63 2.68
N SER A 37 -7.93 -2.27 3.53
CA SER A 37 -8.25 -1.76 4.87
C SER A 37 -8.83 -0.34 4.81
N LEU A 38 -9.56 0.09 5.85
CA LEU A 38 -9.98 1.50 5.99
C LEU A 38 -8.79 2.48 5.99
N ALA A 39 -7.63 2.07 6.52
CA ALA A 39 -6.44 2.93 6.55
C ALA A 39 -5.84 3.10 5.15
N GLU A 40 -5.82 2.04 4.36
CA GLU A 40 -5.38 2.07 2.97
C GLU A 40 -6.32 2.90 2.11
N ALA A 41 -7.64 2.74 2.27
CA ALA A 41 -8.63 3.60 1.61
C ALA A 41 -8.47 5.07 2.01
N ALA A 42 -8.19 5.37 3.28
CA ALA A 42 -7.90 6.74 3.73
C ALA A 42 -6.68 7.32 3.01
N SER A 43 -5.61 6.53 2.94
CA SER A 43 -4.37 6.91 2.26
C SER A 43 -4.60 7.18 0.77
N MET A 44 -5.35 6.31 0.08
CA MET A 44 -5.74 6.52 -1.33
C MET A 44 -6.54 7.79 -1.53
N LEU A 45 -7.40 8.16 -0.58
CA LEU A 45 -8.23 9.37 -0.64
C LEU A 45 -7.54 10.64 -0.08
N GLY A 46 -6.29 10.54 0.37
CA GLY A 46 -5.55 11.64 0.99
C GLY A 46 -6.13 12.10 2.34
N GLU A 47 -6.87 11.24 3.04
CA GLU A 47 -7.49 11.54 4.33
C GLU A 47 -6.50 11.32 5.49
N PRO A 48 -6.41 12.27 6.44
CA PRO A 48 -5.52 12.14 7.59
C PRO A 48 -6.00 11.04 8.55
N THR A 49 -5.13 10.06 8.82
CA THR A 49 -5.40 8.93 9.73
C THR A 49 -4.90 9.17 11.16
N ALA A 50 -4.25 10.30 11.43
CA ALA A 50 -3.75 10.67 12.75
C ALA A 50 -4.84 11.27 13.67
N ALA A 51 -5.92 11.81 13.10
CA ALA A 51 -6.94 12.53 13.85
C ALA A 51 -7.87 11.57 14.63
N PRO A 52 -8.24 11.86 15.89
CA PRO A 52 -9.24 11.10 16.61
C PRO A 52 -10.56 11.00 15.81
N GLY A 53 -11.12 9.79 15.72
CA GLY A 53 -12.39 9.57 15.02
C GLY A 53 -12.31 9.57 13.48
N TRP A 54 -11.12 9.62 12.88
CA TRP A 54 -10.93 9.56 11.41
C TRP A 54 -11.69 8.38 10.77
N ARG A 55 -11.70 7.22 11.44
CA ARG A 55 -12.42 6.03 10.97
C ARG A 55 -13.91 6.31 10.79
N ARG A 56 -14.54 6.96 11.76
CA ARG A 56 -15.98 7.28 11.71
C ARG A 56 -16.29 8.29 10.60
N LYS A 57 -15.43 9.29 10.44
CA LYS A 57 -15.55 10.29 9.37
C LYS A 57 -15.42 9.64 7.99
N LEU A 58 -14.40 8.79 7.81
CA LEU A 58 -14.18 8.05 6.57
C LEU A 58 -15.33 7.11 6.26
N THR A 59 -15.80 6.30 7.22
CA THR A 59 -16.95 5.41 7.01
C THR A 59 -18.20 6.18 6.58
N ARG A 60 -18.47 7.36 7.16
CA ARG A 60 -19.58 8.22 6.73
C ARG A 60 -19.40 8.72 5.29
N ARG A 61 -18.18 9.15 4.93
CA ARG A 61 -17.86 9.57 3.57
C ARG A 61 -18.02 8.43 2.57
N LEU A 62 -17.53 7.24 2.90
CA LEU A 62 -17.67 6.05 2.05
C LEU A 62 -19.16 5.66 1.90
N ARG A 63 -19.97 5.66 2.97
CA ARG A 63 -21.44 5.47 2.88
C ARG A 63 -22.12 6.51 2.00
N TYR A 64 -21.61 7.73 1.97
CA TYR A 64 -22.12 8.78 1.09
C TYR A 64 -21.77 8.50 -0.38
N LEU A 65 -20.53 8.09 -0.66
CA LEU A 65 -20.10 7.70 -2.00
C LEU A 65 -20.85 6.47 -2.54
N GLU A 66 -21.11 5.45 -1.71
CA GLU A 66 -21.95 4.29 -2.09
C GLU A 66 -23.31 4.73 -2.62
N ARG A 67 -23.95 5.71 -1.96
CA ARG A 67 -25.27 6.21 -2.35
C ARG A 67 -25.25 7.04 -3.63
N ILE A 68 -24.23 7.88 -3.82
CA ILE A 68 -24.15 8.74 -5.02
C ILE A 68 -23.83 7.92 -6.26
N HIS A 69 -22.89 6.99 -6.13
CA HIS A 69 -22.36 6.26 -7.28
C HIS A 69 -23.03 4.90 -7.49
N GLY A 70 -23.88 4.44 -6.57
CA GLY A 70 -24.55 3.15 -6.69
C GLY A 70 -23.62 1.94 -6.52
N VAL A 71 -22.48 2.14 -5.85
CA VAL A 71 -21.41 1.13 -5.71
C VAL A 71 -21.40 0.53 -4.31
N SER A 72 -20.83 -0.68 -4.18
CA SER A 72 -20.52 -1.28 -2.88
C SER A 72 -19.10 -0.93 -2.46
N LEU A 73 -18.93 -0.23 -1.34
CA LEU A 73 -17.63 0.13 -0.77
C LEU A 73 -17.37 -0.62 0.52
N LEU A 74 -18.28 -0.54 1.48
CA LEU A 74 -18.05 -1.00 2.84
C LEU A 74 -18.57 -2.42 3.04
N VAL A 75 -17.65 -3.36 3.24
CA VAL A 75 -17.96 -4.76 3.49
C VAL A 75 -17.66 -5.10 4.95
N PRO A 76 -18.69 -5.47 5.76
CA PRO A 76 -18.46 -5.96 7.10
C PRO A 76 -17.74 -7.32 7.05
N GLN A 77 -16.74 -7.52 7.90
CA GLN A 77 -16.07 -8.81 7.98
C GLN A 77 -16.86 -9.76 8.88
N ILE A 78 -17.47 -10.79 8.29
CA ILE A 78 -18.16 -11.83 9.06
C ILE A 78 -17.13 -12.59 9.91
N GLY A 79 -17.37 -12.72 11.21
CA GLY A 79 -16.50 -13.44 12.15
C GLY A 79 -15.24 -12.70 12.60
N ARG A 80 -15.01 -11.45 12.14
CA ARG A 80 -13.91 -10.59 12.61
C ARG A 80 -14.43 -9.21 13.00
N ARG A 81 -13.73 -8.50 13.89
CA ARG A 81 -14.06 -7.09 14.16
C ARG A 81 -13.49 -6.20 13.06
N GLY A 82 -14.37 -5.54 12.30
CA GLY A 82 -13.98 -4.47 11.40
C GLY A 82 -14.79 -4.39 10.11
N THR A 83 -14.44 -3.39 9.30
CA THR A 83 -14.99 -3.16 7.96
C THR A 83 -13.82 -3.00 7.01
N VAL A 84 -13.92 -3.65 5.86
CA VAL A 84 -12.98 -3.49 4.74
C VAL A 84 -13.65 -2.71 3.62
N VAL A 85 -12.85 -2.17 2.73
CA VAL A 85 -13.30 -1.38 1.59
C VAL A 85 -13.07 -2.17 0.31
N MET A 86 -14.06 -2.23 -0.58
CA MET A 86 -13.90 -2.79 -1.92
C MET A 86 -13.11 -1.81 -2.79
N LEU A 87 -11.95 -2.24 -3.29
CA LEU A 87 -11.08 -1.42 -4.12
C LEU A 87 -11.74 -1.05 -5.46
N GLU A 88 -12.50 -1.97 -6.05
CA GLU A 88 -13.21 -1.76 -7.30
C GLU A 88 -14.25 -0.64 -7.18
N GLY A 89 -15.15 -0.74 -6.20
CA GLY A 89 -16.12 0.33 -5.94
C GLY A 89 -15.43 1.65 -5.60
N LEU A 90 -14.28 1.60 -4.90
CA LEU A 90 -13.54 2.83 -4.55
C LEU A 90 -12.92 3.47 -5.79
N ARG A 91 -12.42 2.66 -6.74
CA ARG A 91 -11.93 3.11 -8.03
C ARG A 91 -13.05 3.71 -8.87
N GLU A 92 -14.25 3.15 -8.83
CA GLU A 92 -15.40 3.68 -9.55
C GLU A 92 -15.88 5.03 -8.97
N ALA A 93 -15.97 5.12 -7.63
CA ALA A 93 -16.37 6.37 -6.97
C ALA A 93 -15.29 7.45 -6.97
N CYS A 94 -14.01 7.08 -7.01
CA CYS A 94 -12.86 7.98 -6.87
C CYS A 94 -11.70 7.58 -7.81
N PRO A 95 -11.88 7.67 -9.14
CA PRO A 95 -10.97 7.05 -10.11
C PRO A 95 -9.57 7.65 -10.11
N ILE A 96 -9.45 8.98 -10.11
CA ILE A 96 -8.16 9.68 -10.18
C ILE A 96 -7.27 9.36 -8.96
N PRO A 97 -7.69 9.63 -7.71
CA PRO A 97 -6.82 9.41 -6.56
C PRO A 97 -6.45 7.93 -6.37
N VAL A 98 -7.38 7.00 -6.64
CA VAL A 98 -7.12 5.57 -6.55
C VAL A 98 -6.15 5.10 -7.63
N ALA A 99 -6.35 5.50 -8.88
CA ALA A 99 -5.46 5.12 -9.99
C ALA A 99 -4.04 5.66 -9.77
N SER A 100 -3.89 6.89 -9.30
CA SER A 100 -2.58 7.49 -9.00
C SER A 100 -1.82 6.69 -7.95
N VAL A 101 -2.48 6.28 -6.85
CA VAL A 101 -1.82 5.50 -5.81
C VAL A 101 -1.45 4.10 -6.30
N LEU A 102 -2.32 3.44 -7.07
CA LEU A 102 -2.02 2.13 -7.65
C LEU A 102 -0.84 2.19 -8.63
N ALA A 103 -0.80 3.19 -9.50
CA ALA A 103 0.32 3.40 -10.43
C ALA A 103 1.64 3.64 -9.68
N MET A 104 1.62 4.43 -8.61
CA MET A 104 2.79 4.67 -7.77
C MET A 104 3.27 3.40 -7.05
N GLN A 105 2.35 2.57 -6.57
CA GLN A 105 2.69 1.29 -5.93
C GLN A 105 3.31 0.32 -6.93
N GLU A 106 2.78 0.26 -8.16
CA GLU A 106 3.37 -0.55 -9.23
C GLU A 106 4.77 -0.06 -9.59
N PHE A 107 4.94 1.25 -9.76
CA PHE A 107 6.23 1.86 -10.05
C PHE A 107 7.25 1.57 -8.95
N HIS A 108 6.87 1.73 -7.69
CA HIS A 108 7.74 1.42 -6.54
C HIS A 108 8.13 -0.06 -6.51
N ALA A 109 7.19 -0.98 -6.74
CA ALA A 109 7.48 -2.41 -6.79
C ALA A 109 8.48 -2.76 -7.91
N ARG A 110 8.34 -2.12 -9.08
CA ARG A 110 9.30 -2.29 -10.19
C ARG A 110 10.68 -1.76 -9.82
N LEU A 111 10.77 -0.57 -9.20
CA LEU A 111 12.05 0.00 -8.75
C LEU A 111 12.76 -0.90 -7.74
N VAL A 112 12.06 -1.37 -6.70
CA VAL A 112 12.63 -2.30 -5.70
C VAL A 112 13.10 -3.59 -6.38
N GLY A 113 12.35 -4.10 -7.36
CA GLY A 113 12.78 -5.25 -8.16
C GLY A 113 14.03 -4.97 -9.01
N MET A 114 14.17 -3.76 -9.56
CA MET A 114 15.38 -3.33 -10.29
C MET A 114 16.58 -3.21 -9.36
N GLU A 115 16.43 -2.58 -8.20
CA GLU A 115 17.48 -2.45 -7.18
C GLU A 115 17.98 -3.82 -6.71
N GLY A 116 17.06 -4.76 -6.45
CA GLY A 116 17.42 -6.13 -6.08
C GLY A 116 18.26 -6.84 -7.16
N ARG A 117 17.88 -6.71 -8.43
CA ARG A 117 18.65 -7.28 -9.55
C ARG A 117 20.01 -6.62 -9.73
N LEU A 118 20.10 -5.30 -9.54
CA LEU A 118 21.38 -4.59 -9.58
C LEU A 118 22.30 -5.08 -8.48
N GLY A 119 21.81 -5.24 -7.24
CA GLY A 119 22.59 -5.82 -6.14
C GLY A 119 23.09 -7.24 -6.43
N THR A 120 22.28 -8.08 -7.10
CA THR A 120 22.76 -9.40 -7.53
C THR A 120 23.87 -9.32 -8.58
N PHE A 121 23.75 -8.42 -9.56
CA PHE A 121 24.79 -8.23 -10.59
C PHE A 121 26.08 -7.66 -9.98
N GLU A 122 25.98 -6.70 -9.07
CA GLU A 122 27.14 -6.15 -8.37
C GLU A 122 27.88 -7.24 -7.58
N GLY A 123 27.14 -8.09 -6.86
CA GLY A 123 27.72 -9.23 -6.13
C GLY A 123 28.36 -10.28 -7.04
N GLU A 124 27.80 -10.53 -8.22
CA GLU A 124 28.40 -11.45 -9.22
C GLU A 124 29.67 -10.86 -9.84
N VAL A 125 29.67 -9.56 -10.18
CA VAL A 125 30.85 -8.87 -10.70
C VAL A 125 31.98 -8.84 -9.66
N GLU A 126 31.66 -8.63 -8.38
CA GLU A 126 32.64 -8.66 -7.30
C GLU A 126 33.26 -10.05 -7.11
N ARG A 127 32.46 -11.12 -7.23
CA ARG A 127 32.93 -12.51 -7.23
C ARG A 127 33.83 -12.84 -8.43
N LEU A 128 33.55 -12.28 -9.60
CA LEU A 128 34.38 -12.46 -10.80
C LEU A 128 35.70 -11.68 -10.73
N LYS A 129 35.70 -10.50 -10.08
CA LYS A 129 36.91 -9.67 -9.86
C LYS A 129 37.81 -10.23 -8.77
N SER A 130 37.25 -11.00 -7.85
CA SER A 130 38.00 -11.72 -6.81
C SER A 130 38.00 -13.22 -7.13
N PRO A 131 38.71 -13.70 -8.17
CA PRO A 131 38.92 -15.12 -8.31
C PRO A 131 39.71 -15.55 -7.08
N ALA A 132 39.05 -16.30 -6.19
CA ALA A 132 39.68 -16.91 -5.05
C ALA A 132 41.00 -17.54 -5.54
N ALA A 133 42.07 -17.21 -4.82
CA ALA A 133 43.40 -17.78 -4.95
C ALA A 133 43.33 -19.32 -4.96
N SER A 134 43.04 -19.88 -6.12
CA SER A 134 43.04 -21.31 -6.40
C SER A 134 44.41 -21.67 -6.95
N LYS A 135 45.43 -21.55 -6.10
CA LYS A 135 46.70 -22.28 -6.18
C LYS A 135 47.28 -22.38 -4.77
N ARG A 136 46.76 -23.32 -3.97
CA ARG A 136 47.63 -24.02 -3.00
C ARG A 136 48.31 -25.13 -3.80
N GLY A 137 49.49 -24.81 -4.31
CA GLY A 137 50.52 -25.77 -4.71
C GLY A 137 51.69 -25.60 -3.76
#